data_AF-A0A5M3Q4L4-F1
#
_entry.id   AF-A0A5M3Q4L4-F1
#
_cell.length_a   1.000
_cell.length_b   1.000
_cell.length_c   1.000
_cell.angle_alpha   90.00
_cell.angle_beta   90.00
_cell.angle_gamma   90.00
#
_symmetry.space_group_name_H-M   'P 1'
#
loop_
_entity.id
_entity.type
_entity.pdbx_description
1 polymer ?
#
loop_
_entity_poly.entity_id
_entity_poly.type
_entity_poly.pdbx_seq_one_letter_code
_entity_poly.pdbx_strand_id
1 'polypeptide(L)'
;MAIGVWISLFAYFALMIAIGVYAMRRATSSSEDYMLGGRALSPKVAALSAGASDMSGWLLLGLPGALFASGLGSAWIGIGLLVGGIL
;
A
#
# COMPACT_ATOMS: atom_id res chain seq x y z
N MET A 1 -19.87 -3.96 -18.20
CA MET A 1 -19.11 -3.22 -17.16
C MET A 1 -19.94 -2.01 -16.74
N ALA A 2 -20.24 -1.84 -15.46
CA ALA A 2 -21.00 -0.69 -14.98
C ALA A 2 -20.17 0.60 -15.12
N ILE A 3 -20.77 1.69 -15.62
CA ILE A 3 -20.12 3.01 -15.75
C ILE A 3 -19.43 3.47 -14.45
N GLY A 4 -20.00 3.10 -13.29
CA GLY A 4 -19.45 3.40 -11.97
C GLY A 4 -18.05 2.83 -11.71
N VAL A 5 -17.70 1.68 -12.30
CA VAL A 5 -16.36 1.08 -12.14
C VAL A 5 -15.29 1.93 -12.83
N TRP A 6 -15.59 2.43 -14.02
CA TRP A 6 -14.65 3.30 -14.73
C TRP A 6 -14.47 4.63 -14.01
N ILE A 7 -15.57 5.21 -13.51
CA ILE A 7 -15.53 6.45 -12.74
C ILE A 7 -14.66 6.29 -11.49
N SER A 8 -14.86 5.22 -10.70
CA SER A 8 -14.07 5.00 -9.48
C SER A 8 -12.59 4.75 -9.79
N LEU A 9 -12.28 4.00 -10.85
CA LEU A 9 -10.91 3.69 -11.24
C LEU A 9 -10.16 4.97 -11.67
N PHE A 10 -10.76 5.78 -12.55
CA PHE A 10 -10.15 7.03 -12.99
C PHE A 10 -10.02 8.03 -11.83
N ALA A 11 -11.03 8.13 -10.96
CA ALA A 11 -10.97 8.99 -9.79
C ALA A 11 -9.82 8.57 -8.84
N TYR A 12 -9.66 7.27 -8.60
CA TYR A 12 -8.57 6.75 -7.77
C TYR A 12 -7.20 7.12 -8.33
N PHE A 13 -6.95 6.86 -9.62
CA PHE A 13 -5.66 7.18 -10.24
C PHE A 13 -5.40 8.70 -10.28
N ALA A 14 -6.41 9.50 -10.60
CA ALA A 14 -6.28 10.95 -10.59
C ALA A 14 -5.93 11.49 -9.20
N LEU A 15 -6.56 10.96 -8.15
CA LEU A 15 -6.25 11.31 -6.76
C LEU A 15 -4.81 10.93 -6.39
N MET A 16 -4.37 9.71 -6.71
CA MET A 16 -3.01 9.25 -6.43
C MET A 16 -1.95 10.12 -7.11
N ILE A 17 -2.16 10.49 -8.37
CA ILE A 17 -1.27 11.40 -9.10
C ILE A 17 -1.28 12.80 -8.45
N ALA A 18 -2.45 13.32 -8.09
CA ALA A 18 -2.57 14.63 -7.44
C ALA A 18 -1.80 14.68 -6.12
N ILE A 19 -1.87 13.62 -5.30
CA ILE A 19 -1.09 13.50 -4.06
C ILE A 19 0.41 13.50 -4.36
N GLY A 20 0.86 12.74 -5.37
CA GLY A 20 2.27 12.69 -5.78
C GLY A 20 2.81 14.04 -6.25
N VAL A 21 2.05 14.76 -7.09
CA VAL A 21 2.40 16.10 -7.56
C VAL A 21 2.42 17.10 -6.39
N TYR A 22 1.45 17.02 -5.48
CA TYR A 22 1.43 17.86 -4.29
C TYR A 22 2.65 17.63 -3.41
N ALA A 23 3.00 16.36 -3.13
CA ALA A 23 4.16 16.00 -2.34
C ALA A 23 5.46 16.47 -3.02
N MET A 24 5.59 16.26 -4.33
CA MET A 24 6.73 16.72 -5.13
C MET A 24 6.92 18.24 -5.05
N ARG A 25 5.83 19.02 -5.12
CA ARG A 25 5.89 20.49 -5.00
C ARG A 25 6.27 20.96 -3.60
N ARG A 26 6.02 20.13 -2.59
CA ARG A 26 6.28 20.45 -1.18
C ARG A 26 7.62 19.94 -0.69
N ALA A 27 8.20 18.95 -1.38
CA ALA A 27 9.54 18.46 -1.13
C ALA A 27 10.58 19.52 -1.50
N THR A 28 11.44 19.85 -0.54
CA THR A 28 12.64 20.67 -0.70
C THR A 28 13.73 19.87 -1.42
N SER A 29 14.63 20.53 -2.16
CA SER A 29 15.64 19.89 -3.05
C SER A 29 16.74 19.09 -2.35
N SER A 30 16.56 18.72 -1.08
CA SER A 30 17.51 17.94 -0.29
C SER A 30 17.22 16.45 -0.41
N SER A 31 18.28 15.65 -0.55
CA SER A 31 18.18 14.19 -0.51
C SER A 31 17.59 13.68 0.81
N GLU A 32 17.82 14.38 1.92
CA GLU A 32 17.27 13.99 3.23
C GLU A 32 15.74 14.16 3.28
N ASP A 33 15.21 15.22 2.67
CA ASP A 33 13.76 15.43 2.61
C ASP A 33 13.07 14.40 1.71
N TYR A 34 13.72 14.02 0.60
CA TYR A 34 13.21 12.98 -0.27
C TYR A 34 13.24 11.58 0.38
N MET A 35 14.33 11.26 1.09
CA MET A 35 14.51 9.93 1.70
C MET A 35 13.79 9.76 3.04
N LEU A 36 13.73 10.81 3.86
CA LEU A 36 13.22 10.74 5.24
C LEU A 36 11.96 11.60 5.46
N GLY A 37 11.44 12.28 4.44
CA GLY A 37 10.27 13.16 4.58
C GLY A 37 10.51 14.29 5.59
N GLY A 38 11.75 14.77 5.69
CA GLY A 38 12.17 15.78 6.68
C GLY A 38 12.07 15.30 8.13
N ARG A 39 12.01 13.98 8.37
CA ARG A 39 11.79 13.34 9.69
C ARG A 39 10.52 13.81 10.41
N ALA A 40 9.59 14.42 9.67
CA ALA A 40 8.35 14.97 10.21
C ALA A 40 7.18 13.96 10.15
N LEU A 41 7.38 12.78 9.55
CA LEU A 41 6.37 11.74 9.46
C LEU A 41 6.06 11.18 10.84
N SER A 42 4.78 11.28 11.25
CA SER A 42 4.34 10.68 12.51
C SER A 42 4.50 9.14 12.47
N PRO A 43 4.82 8.49 13.59
CA PRO A 43 5.00 7.03 13.65
C PRO A 43 3.81 6.24 13.09
N LYS A 44 2.58 6.73 13.27
CA LYS A 44 1.35 6.10 12.76
C LYS A 44 1.29 6.09 11.23
N VAL A 45 1.67 7.19 10.59
CA VAL A 45 1.68 7.30 9.12
C VAL A 45 2.83 6.47 8.54
N ALA A 46 3.97 6.44 9.21
CA ALA A 46 5.09 5.58 8.82
C ALA A 46 4.73 4.09 8.91
N ALA A 47 4.09 3.65 9.99
CA ALA A 47 3.62 2.26 10.15
C ALA A 47 2.58 1.87 9.09
N LEU A 48 1.61 2.76 8.82
CA LEU A 48 0.62 2.55 7.75
C LEU A 48 1.30 2.44 6.37
N SER A 49 2.30 3.29 6.10
CA SER A 49 3.06 3.25 4.84
C SER A 49 3.89 1.99 4.70
N ALA A 50 4.49 1.51 5.79
CA ALA A 50 5.22 0.24 5.80
C ALA A 50 4.28 -0.93 5.48
N GLY A 51 3.14 -1.02 6.19
CA GLY A 51 2.13 -2.05 5.93
C GLY A 51 1.57 -2.00 4.50
N ALA A 52 1.32 -0.80 3.96
CA ALA A 52 0.90 -0.65 2.57
C ALA A 52 1.98 -1.09 1.55
N SER A 53 3.26 -0.91 1.89
CA SER A 53 4.39 -1.35 1.04
C SER A 53 4.53 -2.87 1.01
N ASP A 54 4.19 -3.55 2.11
CA ASP A 54 4.15 -5.01 2.19
C ASP A 54 2.94 -5.61 1.45
N MET A 55 1.89 -4.81 1.20
CA MET A 55 0.67 -5.21 0.51
C MET A 55 0.77 -5.06 -1.02
N SER A 56 1.38 -6.04 -1.67
CA SER A 56 1.45 -6.09 -3.14
C SER A 56 0.34 -6.95 -3.78
N GLY A 57 0.33 -7.04 -5.12
CA GLY A 57 -0.52 -7.98 -5.86
C GLY A 57 -0.36 -9.44 -5.44
N TRP A 58 0.77 -9.77 -4.77
CA TRP A 58 0.96 -11.06 -4.10
C TRP A 58 -0.16 -11.38 -3.11
N LEU A 59 -0.58 -10.44 -2.27
CA LEU A 59 -1.62 -10.72 -1.27
C LEU A 59 -3.02 -10.78 -1.88
N LEU A 60 -3.26 -10.00 -2.94
CA LEU A 60 -4.55 -9.95 -3.63
C LEU A 60 -4.86 -11.23 -4.42
N LEU A 61 -3.85 -11.79 -5.11
CA LEU A 61 -4.06 -12.92 -6.03
C LEU A 61 -3.11 -14.08 -5.78
N GLY A 62 -1.86 -13.81 -5.41
CA GLY A 62 -0.82 -14.83 -5.24
C GLY A 62 -1.04 -15.75 -4.03
N LEU A 63 -1.25 -15.17 -2.84
CA LEU A 63 -1.46 -15.91 -1.60
C LEU A 63 -2.77 -16.73 -1.63
N PRO A 64 -3.92 -16.20 -2.05
CA PRO A 64 -5.14 -17.00 -2.23
C PRO A 64 -4.98 -18.11 -3.27
N GLY A 65 -4.29 -17.83 -4.38
CA GLY A 65 -3.99 -18.85 -5.41
C GLY A 65 -3.10 -19.97 -4.89
N ALA A 66 -2.05 -19.63 -4.13
CA ALA A 66 -1.18 -20.59 -3.49
C ALA A 66 -1.94 -21.45 -2.47
N LEU A 67 -2.76 -20.84 -1.62
CA LEU A 67 -3.62 -21.53 -0.64
C LEU A 67 -4.63 -22.47 -1.31
N PHE A 68 -5.21 -22.04 -2.42
CA PHE A 68 -6.11 -22.88 -3.20
C PHE A 68 -5.40 -24.13 -3.73
N ALA A 69 -4.14 -24.01 -4.13
CA ALA A 69 -3.34 -25.12 -4.67
C ALA A 69 -2.71 -26.01 -3.57
N SER A 70 -2.23 -25.45 -2.46
CA SER A 70 -1.51 -26.18 -1.39
C SER A 70 -2.41 -26.59 -0.22
N GLY A 71 -3.65 -26.10 -0.17
CA GLY A 71 -4.59 -26.33 0.91
C GLY A 71 -4.36 -25.45 2.14
N LEU A 72 -5.22 -25.63 3.15
CA LEU A 72 -5.27 -24.78 4.35
C LEU A 72 -4.03 -24.88 5.26
N GLY A 73 -3.12 -25.83 5.03
CA GLY A 73 -1.85 -25.92 5.76
C GLY A 73 -0.99 -24.65 5.62
N SER A 74 -1.14 -23.91 4.52
CA SER A 74 -0.44 -22.64 4.29
C SER A 74 -1.18 -21.41 4.85
N ALA A 75 -2.36 -21.58 5.47
CA ALA A 75 -3.19 -20.48 5.95
C ALA A 75 -2.52 -19.64 7.05
N TRP A 76 -1.53 -20.21 7.74
CA TRP A 76 -0.74 -19.50 8.74
C TRP A 76 -0.04 -18.25 8.17
N ILE A 77 0.28 -18.22 6.87
CA ILE A 77 0.89 -17.06 6.21
C ILE A 77 -0.07 -15.87 6.26
N GLY A 78 -1.35 -16.09 5.93
CA GLY A 78 -2.38 -15.05 6.01
C GLY A 78 -2.63 -14.57 7.44
N ILE A 79 -2.59 -15.49 8.41
CA ILE A 79 -2.74 -15.16 9.83
C ILE A 79 -1.55 -14.31 10.32
N GLY A 80 -0.32 -14.71 9.99
CA GLY A 80 0.89 -13.96 10.36
C GLY A 80 0.92 -12.55 9.77
N LEU A 81 0.50 -12.41 8.51
CA LEU A 81 0.38 -11.11 7.85
C LEU A 81 -0.69 -10.21 8.49
N LEU A 82 -1.84 -10.77 8.87
CA LEU A 82 -2.90 -10.02 9.56
C LEU A 82 -2.42 -9.51 10.92
N VAL A 83 -1.79 -10.38 11.71
CA VAL A 83 -1.30 -10.04 13.05
C VAL A 83 -0.16 -9.03 12.97
N GLY A 84 0.82 -9.25 12.07
CA GLY A 84 1.94 -8.33 11.89
C GLY A 84 1.58 -6.99 11.25
N GLY A 85 0.46 -6.91 10.51
CA GLY A 85 -0.03 -5.65 9.95
C GLY A 85 -0.89 -4.81 10.91
N ILE A 86 -1.44 -5.42 11.97
CA ILE A 86 -2.30 -4.74 12.95
C ILE A 86 -1.53 -4.34 14.23
N LEU A 87 -0.50 -5.10 14.62
CA LEU A 87 0.33 -4.86 15.80
C LEU A 87 1.56 -4.02 15.47
#